data_AF-A0AAD1GZA0-F1
#
_entry.id   AF-A0AAD1GZA0-F1
#
_cell.length_a   1.000
_cell.length_b   1.000
_cell.length_c   1.000
_cell.angle_alpha   90.00
_cell.angle_beta   90.00
_cell.angle_gamma   90.00
#
_symmetry.space_group_name_H-M   'P 1'
#
loop_
_entity.id
_entity.type
_entity.pdbx_description
1 polymer ?
#
loop_
_entity_poly.entity_id
_entity_poly.type
_entity_poly.pdbx_seq_one_letter_code
_entity_poly.pdbx_strand_id
1 'polypeptide(L)'
;MLFEELAELAGQRNAIDGRIVQIVAELDRDGLWGGTGARSVAALVAWKLGASSATAHTIAAVARRLEEFPRCAAGLVEVGCRWIRSG
;
A
#
# COMPACT_ATOMS: atom_id res chain seq x y z
N MET A 1 20.69 -14.12 11.19
CA MET A 1 19.46 -14.94 11.07
C MET A 1 18.21 -14.11 11.30
N LEU A 2 17.93 -13.55 12.49
CA LEU A 2 16.68 -12.77 12.71
C LEU A 2 16.55 -11.48 11.86
N PHE A 3 17.63 -10.72 11.66
CA PHE A 3 17.57 -9.54 10.78
C PHE A 3 17.37 -9.88 9.31
N GLU A 4 17.85 -11.04 8.89
CA GLU A 4 17.67 -11.52 7.53
C GLU A 4 16.22 -11.98 7.30
N GLU A 5 15.65 -12.70 8.27
CA GLU A 5 14.23 -13.05 8.28
C GLU A 5 13.34 -11.80 8.32
N LEU A 6 13.69 -10.81 9.16
CA LEU A 6 12.98 -9.53 9.21
C LEU A 6 13.06 -8.77 7.88
N ALA A 7 14.21 -8.78 7.21
CA ALA A 7 14.37 -8.17 5.89
C ALA A 7 13.49 -8.85 4.83
N GLU A 8 13.33 -10.17 4.91
CA GLU A 8 12.46 -10.92 4.01
C GLU A 8 10.99 -10.57 4.27
N LEU A 9 10.54 -10.65 5.52
CA LEU A 9 9.17 -10.30 5.92
C LEU A 9 8.82 -8.84 5.59
N ALA A 10 9.76 -7.91 5.80
CA ALA A 10 9.56 -6.51 5.43
C ALA A 10 9.45 -6.32 3.91
N GLY A 11 10.23 -7.06 3.11
CA GLY A 11 10.11 -7.04 1.66
C GLY A 11 8.74 -7.55 1.20
N GLN A 12 8.26 -8.63 1.79
CA GLN A 12 6.92 -9.18 1.52
C GLN A 12 5.82 -8.19 1.90
N ARG A 13 5.93 -7.54 3.06
CA ARG A 13 4.98 -6.50 3.48
C ARG A 13 4.96 -5.34 2.49
N ASN A 14 6.12 -4.86 2.05
CA ASN A 14 6.20 -3.78 1.06
C ASN A 14 5.51 -4.16 -0.25
N ALA A 15 5.73 -5.39 -0.74
CA ALA A 15 5.09 -5.89 -1.94
C ALA A 15 3.56 -5.96 -1.82
N ILE A 16 3.07 -6.40 -0.64
CA ILE A 16 1.63 -6.39 -0.32
C ILE A 16 1.08 -4.97 -0.29
N ASP A 17 1.75 -4.04 0.41
CA ASP A 17 1.35 -2.63 0.48
C ASP A 17 1.34 -1.98 -0.92
N GLY A 18 2.31 -2.31 -1.78
CA GLY A 18 2.35 -1.88 -3.18
C GLY A 18 1.15 -2.37 -3.99
N ARG A 19 0.79 -3.64 -3.85
CA ARG A 19 -0.40 -4.19 -4.53
C ARG A 19 -1.70 -3.59 -3.99
N ILE A 20 -1.80 -3.36 -2.68
CA ILE A 20 -2.93 -2.67 -2.06
C ILE A 20 -3.10 -1.27 -2.67
N VAL A 21 -2.02 -0.50 -2.76
CA VAL A 21 -2.04 0.85 -3.35
C VAL A 21 -2.55 0.81 -4.80
N GLN A 22 -2.13 -0.15 -5.62
CA GLN A 22 -2.63 -0.31 -6.98
C GLN A 22 -4.15 -0.57 -7.02
N ILE A 23 -4.63 -1.50 -6.19
CA ILE A 23 -6.07 -1.82 -6.09
C ILE A 23 -6.85 -0.58 -5.63
N VAL A 24 -6.36 0.13 -4.62
CA VAL A 24 -7.00 1.35 -4.11
C VAL A 24 -7.01 2.45 -5.17
N ALA A 25 -5.97 2.57 -5.99
CA ALA A 25 -5.92 3.55 -7.08
C ALA A 25 -6.98 3.27 -8.14
N GLU A 26 -7.21 2.00 -8.49
CA GLU A 26 -8.29 1.58 -9.40
C GLU A 26 -9.67 1.83 -8.78
N LEU A 27 -9.88 1.43 -7.51
CA LEU A 27 -11.12 1.67 -6.78
C LEU A 27 -11.49 3.16 -6.71
N ASP A 28 -10.51 4.05 -6.46
CA ASP A 28 -10.73 5.49 -6.35
C ASP A 28 -11.02 6.12 -7.72
N ARG A 29 -10.24 5.77 -8.75
CA ARG A 29 -10.38 6.29 -10.11
C ARG A 29 -11.74 5.94 -10.74
N ASP A 30 -12.17 4.71 -10.58
CA ASP A 30 -13.39 4.20 -11.20
C ASP A 30 -14.62 4.39 -10.29
N GLY A 31 -14.44 4.99 -9.11
CA GLY A 31 -15.53 5.25 -8.15
C GLY A 31 -16.19 3.99 -7.58
N LEU A 32 -15.52 2.84 -7.68
CA LEU A 32 -16.07 1.52 -7.30
C LEU A 32 -16.38 1.41 -5.81
N TRP A 33 -15.79 2.26 -4.98
CA TRP A 33 -16.07 2.31 -3.55
C TRP A 33 -17.46 2.90 -3.20
N GLY A 34 -18.11 3.62 -4.12
CA GLY A 34 -19.39 4.28 -3.86
C GLY A 34 -20.52 3.33 -3.46
N GLY A 35 -20.52 2.10 -3.99
CA GLY A 35 -21.52 1.06 -3.65
C GLY A 35 -21.33 0.40 -2.28
N THR A 36 -20.24 0.70 -1.58
CA THR A 36 -19.88 0.01 -0.33
C THR A 36 -20.44 0.67 0.94
N GLY A 37 -21.01 1.87 0.82
CA GLY A 37 -21.44 2.69 1.97
C GLY A 37 -20.30 3.42 2.69
N ALA A 38 -19.05 3.27 2.24
CA ALA A 38 -17.94 4.07 2.75
C ALA A 38 -18.11 5.55 2.32
N ARG A 39 -17.74 6.48 3.21
CA ARG A 39 -17.81 7.94 2.94
C ARG A 39 -16.62 8.51 2.15
N SER A 40 -15.57 7.72 1.99
CA SER A 40 -14.37 8.05 1.20
C SER A 40 -13.56 6.78 0.95
N VAL A 41 -12.65 6.80 -0.03
CA VAL A 41 -11.74 5.67 -0.27
C VAL A 41 -10.85 5.37 0.95
N ALA A 42 -10.42 6.40 1.69
CA ALA A 42 -9.65 6.21 2.93
C ALA A 42 -10.49 5.53 4.02
N ALA A 43 -11.79 5.85 4.13
CA ALA A 43 -12.69 5.16 5.05
C ALA A 43 -12.90 3.69 4.65
N LEU A 44 -12.99 3.39 3.35
CA LEU A 44 -13.04 2.02 2.84
C LEU A 44 -11.78 1.25 3.22
N VAL A 45 -10.59 1.84 3.00
CA VAL A 45 -9.30 1.20 3.34
C VAL A 45 -9.19 0.93 4.84
N ALA A 46 -9.53 1.90 5.69
CA ALA A 46 -9.53 1.73 7.14
C ALA A 46 -10.41 0.55 7.58
N TRP A 47 -11.63 0.45 7.01
CA TRP A 47 -12.55 -0.64 7.30
C TRP A 47 -12.05 -1.99 6.78
N LYS A 48 -11.74 -2.09 5.49
CA LYS A 48 -11.46 -3.38 4.83
C LYS A 48 -10.11 -3.98 5.24
N LEU A 49 -9.13 -3.13 5.56
CA LEU A 49 -7.79 -3.58 5.94
C LEU A 49 -7.54 -3.55 7.45
N GLY A 50 -8.53 -3.11 8.25
CA GLY A 50 -8.32 -2.89 9.69
C GLY A 50 -7.22 -1.86 9.99
N ALA A 51 -6.99 -0.92 9.08
CA ALA A 51 -5.91 0.04 9.17
C ALA A 51 -6.30 1.25 10.04
N SER A 52 -5.31 1.83 10.74
CA SER A 52 -5.52 3.11 11.43
C SER A 52 -5.94 4.19 10.43
N SER A 53 -6.63 5.23 10.92
CA SER A 53 -7.02 6.37 10.07
C SER A 53 -5.81 7.01 9.38
N ALA A 54 -4.68 7.14 10.09
CA ALA A 54 -3.46 7.70 9.53
C ALA A 54 -2.91 6.81 8.40
N THR A 55 -2.78 5.50 8.62
CA THR A 55 -2.31 4.55 7.62
C THR A 55 -3.22 4.54 6.38
N ALA A 56 -4.54 4.54 6.59
CA ALA A 56 -5.51 4.54 5.50
C ALA A 56 -5.43 5.82 4.65
N HIS A 57 -5.24 6.99 5.28
CA HIS A 57 -5.02 8.24 4.56
C HIS A 57 -3.73 8.22 3.75
N THR A 58 -2.64 7.67 4.30
CA THR A 58 -1.38 7.51 3.57
C THR A 58 -1.57 6.63 2.34
N ILE A 59 -2.18 5.44 2.50
CA ILE A 59 -2.46 4.54 1.37
C ILE A 59 -3.29 5.24 0.29
N ALA A 60 -4.38 5.91 0.68
CA ALA A 60 -5.24 6.64 -0.25
C ALA A 60 -4.51 7.81 -0.94
N ALA A 61 -3.62 8.51 -0.23
CA ALA A 61 -2.83 9.60 -0.80
C ALA A 61 -1.80 9.10 -1.81
N VAL A 62 -1.13 7.98 -1.52
CA VAL A 62 -0.19 7.34 -2.45
C VAL A 62 -0.95 6.82 -3.67
N ALA A 63 -2.09 6.15 -3.49
CA ALA A 63 -2.92 5.62 -4.57
C ALA A 63 -3.33 6.69 -5.58
N ARG A 64 -3.78 7.87 -5.11
CA ARG A 64 -4.15 9.00 -5.98
C ARG A 64 -3.01 9.53 -6.85
N ARG A 65 -1.77 9.35 -6.40
CA ARG A 65 -0.56 9.88 -7.06
C ARG A 65 0.28 8.78 -7.69
N LEU A 66 -0.24 7.56 -7.75
CA LEU A 66 0.53 6.38 -8.16
C LEU A 66 1.13 6.54 -9.56
N GLU A 67 0.36 7.12 -10.48
CA GLU A 67 0.79 7.35 -11.88
C GLU A 67 1.80 8.50 -12.02
N GLU A 68 1.90 9.40 -11.03
CA GLU A 68 2.91 10.46 -11.02
C GLU A 68 4.32 9.91 -10.73
N PHE A 69 4.42 8.73 -10.11
CA PHE A 69 5.69 8.15 -9.64
C PHE A 69 5.88 6.69 -10.06
N PRO A 70 5.96 6.38 -11.37
CA PRO A 70 6.00 5.01 -11.88
C PRO A 70 7.20 4.20 -11.36
N ARG A 71 8.35 4.86 -11.12
CA ARG A 71 9.54 4.21 -10.53
C ARG A 71 9.34 3.84 -9.06
N CYS A 72 8.68 4.70 -8.28
CA CYS A 72 8.37 4.40 -6.89
C CYS A 72 7.34 3.27 -6.80
N ALA A 73 6.33 3.27 -7.67
CA ALA A 73 5.33 2.20 -7.77
C ALA A 73 5.97 0.84 -8.07
N ALA A 74 6.93 0.79 -9.00
CA ALA A 74 7.67 -0.44 -9.33
C ALA A 74 8.52 -0.94 -8.15
N GLY A 75 9.17 -0.04 -7.40
CA GLY A 75 9.99 -0.41 -6.25
C GLY A 75 9.19 -0.98 -5.08
N LEU A 76 7.90 -0.62 -4.94
CA LEU A 76 7.05 -1.16 -3.86
C LEU A 76 6.81 -2.66 -4.00
N VAL A 77 6.78 -3.20 -5.23
CA VAL A 77 6.47 -4.62 -5.49
C VAL A 77 7.70 -5.52 -5.51
N GLU A 78 8.90 -4.98 -5.27
CA GLU A 78 10.12 -5.79 -5.15
C GLU A 78 10.12 -6.59 -3.84
N VAL A 79 10.51 -7.87 -3.94
CA VAL A 79 10.71 -8.75 -2.78
C VAL A 79 12.12 -8.60 -2.22
N GLY A 80 12.22 -8.60 -0.88
CA GLY A 80 13.45 -8.47 -0.12
C GLY A 80 13.83 -7.03 0.26
N CYS A 81 14.01 -6.76 1.55
CA CYS A 81 14.33 -5.43 2.06
C CYS A 81 15.86 -5.23 2.16
N ARG A 82 16.48 -4.73 1.08
CA ARG A 82 17.95 -4.66 0.97
C ARG A 82 18.59 -3.76 2.03
N TRP A 83 17.95 -2.65 2.38
CA TRP A 83 18.47 -1.72 3.39
C TRP A 83 18.43 -2.27 4.82
N ILE A 84 17.51 -3.18 5.15
CA ILE A 84 17.50 -3.85 6.47
C ILE A 84 18.70 -4.79 6.62
N ARG A 85 19.21 -5.36 5.52
CA ARG A 85 20.40 -6.24 5.52
C ARG A 85 21.73 -5.47 5.59
N SER A 86 21.72 -4.16 5.35
CA SER A 86 22.92 -3.32 5.30
C SER A 86 23.21 -2.55 6.61
N GLY A 87 22.37 -2.74 7.63
CA GLY A 87 22.50 -2.12 8.95
C GLY A 87 23.09 -3.05 10.00
#